data_AF-A0A7V3KMU9-F1
#
_entry.id   AF-A0A7V3KMU9-F1
#
_cell.length_a   1.000
_cell.length_b   1.000
_cell.length_c   1.000
_cell.angle_alpha   90.00
_cell.angle_beta   90.00
_cell.angle_gamma   90.00
#
_symmetry.space_group_name_H-M   'P 1'
#
loop_
_entity.id
_entity.type
_entity.pdbx_description
1 polymer ?
#
loop_
_entity_poly.entity_id
_entity_poly.type
_entity_poly.pdbx_seq_one_letter_code
_entity_poly.pdbx_strand_id
1 'polypeptide(L)'
;DEPDRPFAYSVIRVGGNLGFAIGPSIGGFISRYSYALTFFASFLLQIICVFLIVYLVSSKGESVNVNVKKEVSFGEVFKHKNFIVFIAGTFILSLLMGQLISTLSVYAKSKGLDNVQIGYLYSINGFMVVFFQMLIIKIVDSVGYKKGLILGSLLYSVGYFYFTFSRNFVNFAVGVVLLTLGEMLAMPLLTTITSAMAPEDKRGLYIGFLGFIEGLSWAVAPFIGGVLIDMFLKTPILIWGTVASFGLLSSLIFMKVKFN
;
A
#
# COMPACT_ATOMS: atom_id res chain seq x y z
N ASP A 1 22.86 17.27 6.43
CA ASP A 1 23.43 17.48 5.09
C ASP A 1 22.85 16.52 4.06
N GLU A 2 23.10 16.73 2.77
CA GLU A 2 22.68 15.85 1.67
C GLU A 2 22.93 14.33 1.87
N PRO A 3 24.04 13.89 2.49
CA PRO A 3 24.26 12.47 2.84
C PRO A 3 23.30 11.87 3.88
N ASP A 4 22.56 12.66 4.65
CA ASP A 4 21.57 12.14 5.63
C ASP A 4 20.19 11.87 5.03
N ARG A 5 19.92 12.33 3.80
CA ARG A 5 18.58 12.15 3.17
C ARG A 5 18.19 10.68 3.01
N PRO A 6 19.05 9.76 2.52
CA PRO A 6 18.71 8.35 2.42
C PRO A 6 18.42 7.70 3.78
N PHE A 7 19.17 8.10 4.82
CA PHE A 7 18.93 7.64 6.19
C PHE A 7 17.59 8.16 6.71
N ALA A 8 17.28 9.45 6.52
CA ALA A 8 16.00 10.04 6.89
C ALA A 8 14.81 9.36 6.19
N TYR A 9 14.90 9.09 4.88
CA TYR A 9 13.86 8.34 4.16
C TYR A 9 13.69 6.91 4.70
N SER A 10 14.79 6.28 5.10
CA SER A 10 14.75 4.95 5.72
C SER A 10 14.06 4.99 7.08
N VAL A 11 14.35 6.00 7.91
CA VAL A 11 13.69 6.21 9.21
C VAL A 11 12.19 6.48 9.05
N ILE A 12 11.80 7.33 8.10
CA ILE A 12 10.37 7.59 7.78
C ILE A 12 9.66 6.29 7.40
N ARG A 13 10.28 5.48 6.53
CA ARG A 13 9.70 4.22 6.07
C ARG A 13 9.57 3.20 7.22
N VAL A 14 10.61 3.05 8.04
CA VAL A 14 10.58 2.16 9.21
C VAL A 14 9.53 2.63 10.21
N GLY A 15 9.47 3.93 10.50
CA GLY A 15 8.48 4.52 11.40
C GLY A 15 7.05 4.32 10.91
N GLY A 16 6.78 4.54 9.62
CA GLY A 16 5.47 4.31 9.01
C GLY A 16 5.02 2.85 9.13
N ASN A 17 5.91 1.91 8.79
CA ASN A 17 5.61 0.48 8.89
C ASN A 17 5.45 0.01 10.34
N LEU A 18 6.23 0.53 11.28
CA LEU A 18 6.05 0.27 12.72
C LEU A 18 4.72 0.81 13.24
N GLY A 19 4.35 2.03 12.82
CA GLY A 19 3.04 2.61 13.13
C GLY A 19 1.89 1.73 12.63
N PHE A 20 1.99 1.23 11.39
CA PHE A 20 1.02 0.30 10.82
C PHE A 20 1.04 -1.08 11.48
N ALA A 21 2.19 -1.56 11.94
CA ALA A 21 2.31 -2.84 12.64
C ALA A 21 1.70 -2.79 14.04
N ILE A 22 1.84 -1.68 14.77
CA ILE A 22 1.45 -1.60 16.19
C ILE A 22 0.07 -0.95 16.35
N GLY A 23 -0.21 0.10 15.56
CA GLY A 23 -1.41 0.94 15.69
C GLY A 23 -2.73 0.16 15.63
N PRO A 24 -2.96 -0.70 14.62
CA PRO A 24 -4.21 -1.45 14.51
C PRO A 24 -4.44 -2.47 15.64
N SER A 25 -3.39 -3.04 16.23
CA SER A 25 -3.53 -3.90 17.41
C SER A 25 -4.00 -3.10 18.63
N ILE A 26 -3.39 -1.93 18.86
CA ILE A 26 -3.80 -1.03 19.96
C ILE A 26 -5.22 -0.52 19.70
N GLY A 27 -5.52 -0.04 18.49
CA GLY A 27 -6.86 0.43 18.10
C GLY A 27 -7.91 -0.67 18.16
N GLY A 28 -7.58 -1.89 17.75
CA GLY A 28 -8.43 -3.08 17.85
C GLY A 28 -8.80 -3.40 19.30
N PHE A 29 -7.82 -3.31 20.21
CA PHE A 29 -8.04 -3.51 21.65
C PHE A 29 -8.92 -2.42 22.26
N ILE A 30 -8.65 -1.14 21.99
CA ILE A 30 -9.44 -0.02 22.52
C ILE A 30 -10.88 -0.05 21.95
N SER A 31 -11.01 -0.30 20.66
CA SER A 31 -12.32 -0.32 19.98
C SER A 31 -13.23 -1.45 20.43
N ARG A 32 -12.69 -2.50 21.08
CA ARG A 32 -13.52 -3.53 21.74
C ARG A 32 -14.38 -2.94 22.86
N TYR A 33 -13.89 -1.90 23.55
CA TYR A 33 -14.62 -1.23 24.62
C TYR A 33 -15.42 -0.05 24.09
N SER A 34 -14.81 0.82 23.28
CA SER A 34 -15.49 1.97 22.66
C SER A 34 -14.72 2.53 21.48
N TYR A 35 -15.41 2.76 20.37
CA TYR A 35 -14.86 3.50 19.23
C TYR A 35 -14.54 4.95 19.60
N ALA A 36 -15.33 5.59 20.49
CA ALA A 36 -15.05 6.97 20.93
C ALA A 36 -13.71 7.08 21.66
N LEU A 37 -13.36 6.08 22.49
CA LEU A 37 -12.05 6.00 23.14
C LEU A 37 -10.92 5.85 22.11
N THR A 38 -11.17 5.12 21.02
CA THR A 38 -10.18 4.96 19.94
C THR A 38 -9.90 6.31 19.27
N PHE A 39 -10.95 7.07 18.94
CA PHE A 39 -10.80 8.41 18.36
C PHE A 39 -10.14 9.40 19.33
N PHE A 40 -10.49 9.35 20.61
CA PHE A 40 -9.89 10.22 21.63
C PHE A 40 -8.40 9.92 21.84
N ALA A 41 -8.01 8.64 21.86
CA ALA A 41 -6.60 8.25 21.93
C ALA A 41 -5.80 8.74 20.71
N SER A 42 -6.36 8.60 19.51
CA SER A 42 -5.75 9.13 18.28
C SER A 42 -5.59 10.66 18.31
N PHE A 43 -6.59 11.37 18.84
CA PHE A 43 -6.52 12.83 19.02
C PHE A 43 -5.36 13.23 19.95
N LEU A 44 -5.20 12.57 21.09
CA LEU A 44 -4.10 12.85 22.02
C LEU A 44 -2.73 12.57 21.40
N LEU A 45 -2.58 11.44 20.68
CA LEU A 45 -1.34 11.12 19.96
C LEU A 45 -1.02 12.18 18.90
N GLN A 46 -2.03 12.70 18.21
CA GLN A 46 -1.84 13.76 17.22
C GLN A 46 -1.38 15.08 17.86
N ILE A 47 -1.91 15.44 19.04
CA ILE A 47 -1.43 16.61 19.80
C ILE A 47 0.03 16.42 20.19
N ILE A 48 0.40 15.24 20.70
CA ILE A 48 1.79 14.95 21.07
C ILE A 48 2.71 15.06 19.85
N CYS A 49 2.29 14.54 18.69
CA CYS A 49 3.05 14.64 17.45
C CYS A 49 3.25 16.10 17.02
N VAL A 50 2.19 16.91 17.02
CA VAL A 50 2.28 18.35 16.70
C VAL A 50 3.19 19.08 17.68
N PHE A 51 3.07 18.80 18.97
CA PHE A 51 3.94 19.37 19.99
C PHE A 51 5.42 19.00 19.72
N LEU A 52 5.73 17.73 19.49
CA LEU A 52 7.10 17.30 19.17
C LEU A 52 7.64 17.98 17.92
N ILE A 53 6.82 18.15 16.87
CA ILE A 53 7.23 18.85 15.65
C ILE A 53 7.57 20.31 15.96
N VAL A 54 6.69 21.04 16.66
CA VAL A 54 6.90 22.47 16.96
C VAL A 54 8.14 22.70 17.82
N TYR A 55 8.44 21.82 18.78
CA TYR A 55 9.55 22.01 19.70
C TYR A 55 10.89 21.42 19.20
N LEU A 56 10.88 20.32 18.44
CA LEU A 56 12.10 19.65 17.99
C LEU A 56 12.54 20.06 16.59
N VAL A 57 11.61 20.47 15.72
CA VAL A 57 11.94 20.84 14.34
C VAL A 57 12.19 22.35 14.29
N SER A 58 13.45 22.74 14.37
CA SER A 58 13.84 24.12 14.13
C SER A 58 13.76 24.42 12.63
N SER A 59 12.76 25.21 12.23
CA SER A 59 12.69 25.78 10.88
C SER A 59 13.75 26.87 10.75
N LYS A 60 15.00 26.51 10.44
CA LYS A 60 15.95 27.47 9.87
C LYS A 60 15.43 27.79 8.46
N GLY A 61 14.69 28.89 8.37
CA GLY A 61 14.10 29.38 7.12
C GLY A 61 15.19 29.88 6.20
N GLU A 62 15.88 28.98 5.50
CA GLU A 62 16.55 29.35 4.26
C GLU A 62 15.46 29.53 3.21
N SER A 63 15.22 30.77 2.81
CA SER A 63 14.42 31.09 1.64
C SER A 63 15.14 30.59 0.40
N VAL A 64 14.94 29.32 0.06
CA VAL A 64 15.38 28.79 -1.22
C VAL A 64 14.56 29.51 -2.29
N ASN A 65 15.22 30.40 -3.05
CA ASN A 65 14.65 31.01 -4.23
C ASN A 65 14.43 29.92 -5.28
N VAL A 66 13.27 29.26 -5.23
CA VAL A 66 12.87 28.26 -6.20
C VAL A 66 12.59 29.00 -7.51
N ASN A 67 13.53 28.88 -8.44
CA ASN A 67 13.38 29.42 -9.78
C ASN A 67 12.39 28.52 -10.53
N VAL A 68 11.10 28.86 -10.50
CA VAL A 68 10.03 28.15 -11.22
C VAL A 68 10.18 28.43 -12.73
N LYS A 69 11.23 27.89 -13.34
CA LYS A 69 11.59 28.20 -14.74
C LYS A 69 10.89 27.35 -15.78
N LYS A 70 10.07 26.38 -15.39
CA LYS A 70 9.32 25.51 -16.32
C LYS A 70 7.96 25.15 -15.72
N GLU A 71 6.89 25.68 -16.32
CA GLU A 71 5.56 25.10 -16.16
C GLU A 71 5.57 23.73 -16.84
N VAL A 72 5.69 22.67 -16.04
CA VAL A 72 5.54 21.30 -16.54
C VAL A 72 4.06 20.98 -16.52
N SER A 73 3.46 20.75 -17.70
CA SER A 73 2.03 20.43 -17.78
C SER A 73 1.78 18.99 -17.34
N PHE A 74 0.75 18.78 -16.50
CA PHE A 74 0.31 17.44 -16.09
C PHE A 74 -0.02 16.54 -17.30
N GLY A 75 -0.47 17.15 -18.40
CA GLY A 75 -0.79 16.47 -19.65
C GLY A 75 0.40 15.79 -20.34
N GLU A 76 1.63 16.17 -19.99
CA GLU A 76 2.84 15.62 -20.63
C GLU A 76 3.06 14.14 -20.35
N VAL A 77 2.57 13.66 -19.20
CA VAL A 77 2.64 12.25 -18.80
C VAL A 77 1.96 11.35 -19.85
N PHE A 78 0.84 11.80 -20.42
CA PHE A 78 0.06 11.04 -21.40
C PHE A 78 0.76 10.84 -22.75
N LYS A 79 1.81 11.64 -23.03
CA LYS A 79 2.64 11.44 -24.23
C LYS A 79 3.52 10.21 -24.11
N HIS A 80 3.86 9.78 -22.89
CA HIS A 80 4.69 8.61 -22.64
C HIS A 80 3.84 7.34 -22.55
N LYS A 81 3.48 6.79 -23.72
CA LYS A 81 2.56 5.63 -23.84
C LYS A 81 2.93 4.45 -22.95
N ASN A 82 4.22 4.12 -22.85
CA ASN A 82 4.70 3.01 -22.03
C ASN A 82 4.45 3.24 -20.53
N PHE A 83 4.65 4.47 -20.05
CA PHE A 83 4.34 4.85 -18.68
C PHE A 83 2.84 4.81 -18.37
N ILE A 84 1.99 5.19 -19.33
CA ILE A 84 0.53 5.08 -19.16
C ILE A 84 0.07 3.62 -19.02
N VAL A 85 0.63 2.69 -19.80
CA VAL A 85 0.36 1.26 -19.63
C VAL A 85 0.82 0.78 -18.25
N PHE A 86 2.02 1.19 -17.82
CA PHE A 86 2.52 0.88 -16.49
C PHE A 86 1.59 1.41 -15.39
N ILE A 87 1.20 2.68 -15.46
CA ILE A 87 0.31 3.30 -14.48
C ILE A 87 -1.08 2.65 -14.46
N ALA A 88 -1.62 2.22 -15.59
CA ALA A 88 -2.88 1.47 -15.61
C ALA A 88 -2.76 0.15 -14.81
N GLY A 89 -1.63 -0.56 -14.96
CA GLY A 89 -1.33 -1.75 -14.17
C GLY A 89 -1.15 -1.43 -12.68
N THR A 90 -0.50 -0.31 -12.36
CA THR A 90 -0.30 0.20 -11.00
C THR A 90 -1.63 0.53 -10.34
N PHE A 91 -2.52 1.28 -10.99
CA PHE A 91 -3.86 1.58 -10.48
C PHE A 91 -4.59 0.31 -10.05
N ILE A 92 -4.65 -0.69 -10.93
CA ILE A 92 -5.34 -1.96 -10.67
C ILE A 92 -4.67 -2.74 -9.53
N LEU A 93 -3.34 -2.74 -9.46
CA LEU A 93 -2.61 -3.38 -8.37
C LEU A 93 -2.88 -2.68 -7.03
N SER A 94 -2.85 -1.35 -7.01
CA SER A 94 -3.09 -0.53 -5.83
C SER A 94 -4.52 -0.65 -5.31
N LEU A 95 -5.50 -1.04 -6.15
CA LEU A 95 -6.84 -1.39 -5.67
C LEU A 95 -6.81 -2.56 -4.68
N LEU A 96 -5.89 -3.53 -4.86
CA LEU A 96 -5.73 -4.65 -3.94
C LEU A 96 -5.39 -4.16 -2.53
N MET A 97 -4.43 -3.24 -2.42
CA MET A 97 -3.98 -2.70 -1.14
C MET A 97 -5.14 -2.15 -0.31
N GLY A 98 -6.06 -1.41 -0.94
CA GLY A 98 -7.25 -0.90 -0.26
C GLY A 98 -8.22 -1.98 0.22
N GLN A 99 -8.24 -3.17 -0.40
CA GLN A 99 -9.09 -4.31 0.02
C GLN A 99 -8.61 -4.92 1.33
N LEU A 100 -7.31 -4.80 1.66
CA LEU A 100 -6.77 -5.29 2.92
C LEU A 100 -7.44 -4.59 4.11
N ILE A 101 -7.63 -3.28 4.04
CA ILE A 101 -8.15 -2.50 5.18
C ILE A 101 -9.68 -2.45 5.18
N SER A 102 -10.29 -2.33 4.00
CA SER A 102 -11.75 -2.21 3.87
C SER A 102 -12.43 -3.59 3.88
N THR A 103 -12.41 -4.27 2.75
CA THR A 103 -13.13 -5.52 2.47
C THR A 103 -12.76 -6.64 3.43
N LEU A 104 -11.47 -6.82 3.73
CA LEU A 104 -11.05 -7.89 4.64
C LEU A 104 -11.55 -7.65 6.07
N SER A 105 -11.52 -6.41 6.58
CA SER A 105 -12.08 -6.09 7.91
C SER A 105 -13.54 -6.53 8.01
N VAL A 106 -14.35 -6.08 7.04
CA VAL A 106 -15.80 -6.30 7.06
C VAL A 106 -16.11 -7.78 6.87
N TYR A 107 -15.42 -8.44 5.93
CA TYR A 107 -15.57 -9.86 5.70
C TYR A 107 -15.16 -10.70 6.92
N ALA A 108 -13.99 -10.44 7.51
CA ALA A 108 -13.51 -11.12 8.71
C ALA A 108 -14.49 -10.94 9.89
N LYS A 109 -14.99 -9.72 10.09
CA LYS A 109 -16.00 -9.41 11.11
C LYS A 109 -17.29 -10.20 10.89
N SER A 110 -17.75 -10.31 9.64
CA SER A 110 -18.93 -11.11 9.27
C SER A 110 -18.75 -12.62 9.53
N LYS A 111 -17.49 -13.09 9.56
CA LYS A 111 -17.11 -14.47 9.89
C LYS A 111 -16.86 -14.68 11.39
N GLY A 112 -17.14 -13.68 12.22
CA GLY A 112 -17.08 -13.78 13.68
C GLY A 112 -15.73 -13.42 14.29
N LEU A 113 -14.78 -12.87 13.52
CA LEU A 113 -13.56 -12.30 14.11
C LEU A 113 -13.89 -11.02 14.88
N ASP A 114 -13.30 -10.84 16.06
CA ASP A 114 -13.42 -9.60 16.81
C ASP A 114 -12.43 -8.52 16.33
N ASN A 115 -12.53 -7.31 16.88
CA ASN A 115 -11.67 -6.20 16.48
C ASN A 115 -10.21 -6.42 16.86
N VAL A 116 -9.95 -7.22 17.91
CA VAL A 116 -8.59 -7.54 18.37
C VAL A 116 -7.92 -8.48 17.36
N GLN A 117 -8.63 -9.52 16.94
CA GLN A 117 -8.19 -10.44 15.91
C GLN A 117 -7.93 -9.74 14.58
N ILE A 118 -8.81 -8.82 14.15
CA ILE A 118 -8.57 -8.00 12.94
C ILE A 118 -7.33 -7.11 13.13
N GLY A 119 -7.14 -6.51 14.31
CA GLY A 119 -5.93 -5.77 14.65
C GLY A 119 -4.66 -6.63 14.53
N TYR A 120 -4.70 -7.87 14.99
CA TYR A 120 -3.58 -8.82 14.83
C TYR A 120 -3.29 -9.17 13.37
N LEU A 121 -4.30 -9.28 12.51
CA LEU A 121 -4.08 -9.49 11.07
C LEU A 121 -3.27 -8.34 10.45
N TYR A 122 -3.59 -7.10 10.79
CA TYR A 122 -2.81 -5.95 10.34
C TYR A 122 -1.41 -5.91 10.93
N SER A 123 -1.27 -6.28 12.20
CA SER A 123 0.05 -6.41 12.82
C SER A 123 0.90 -7.47 12.14
N ILE A 124 0.34 -8.61 11.74
CA ILE A 124 1.06 -9.65 10.99
C ILE A 124 1.60 -9.07 9.68
N ASN A 125 0.76 -8.37 8.91
CA ASN A 125 1.19 -7.68 7.69
C ASN A 125 2.32 -6.67 7.97
N GLY A 126 2.12 -5.74 8.91
CA GLY A 126 3.10 -4.71 9.24
C GLY A 126 4.43 -5.27 9.73
N PHE A 127 4.42 -6.25 10.65
CA PHE A 127 5.64 -6.89 11.13
C PHE A 127 6.36 -7.66 10.03
N MET A 128 5.62 -8.37 9.17
CA MET A 128 6.24 -9.03 8.02
C MET A 128 6.98 -8.04 7.12
N VAL A 129 6.37 -6.89 6.82
CA VAL A 129 7.02 -5.82 6.06
C VAL A 129 8.26 -5.32 6.81
N VAL A 130 8.17 -5.00 8.10
CA VAL A 130 9.33 -4.52 8.88
C VAL A 130 10.51 -5.51 8.86
N PHE A 131 10.26 -6.79 9.10
CA PHE A 131 11.32 -7.79 9.25
C PHE A 131 11.86 -8.32 7.92
N PHE A 132 11.01 -8.51 6.90
CA PHE A 132 11.40 -9.21 5.67
C PHE A 132 11.61 -8.30 4.47
N GLN A 133 11.24 -7.02 4.52
CA GLN A 133 11.34 -6.13 3.34
C GLN A 133 12.76 -6.03 2.77
N MET A 134 13.79 -5.99 3.62
CA MET A 134 15.19 -5.94 3.15
C MET A 134 15.62 -7.23 2.43
N LEU A 135 15.15 -8.39 2.89
CA LEU A 135 15.40 -9.66 2.23
C LEU A 135 14.72 -9.71 0.86
N ILE A 136 13.46 -9.25 0.80
CA ILE A 136 12.69 -9.23 -0.45
C ILE A 136 13.34 -8.31 -1.48
N ILE A 137 13.88 -7.15 -1.10
CA ILE A 137 14.61 -6.26 -2.02
C ILE A 137 15.79 -6.99 -2.67
N LYS A 138 16.60 -7.73 -1.88
CA LYS A 138 17.72 -8.52 -2.42
C LYS A 138 17.27 -9.59 -3.42
N ILE A 139 16.14 -10.24 -3.15
CA ILE A 139 15.54 -11.22 -4.07
C ILE A 139 15.14 -10.53 -5.37
N VAL A 140 14.47 -9.38 -5.29
CA VAL A 140 14.03 -8.60 -6.45
C VAL A 140 15.20 -8.14 -7.32
N ASP A 141 16.30 -7.71 -6.72
CA ASP A 141 17.52 -7.31 -7.45
C ASP A 141 18.10 -8.48 -8.27
N SER A 142 17.97 -9.72 -7.78
CA SER A 142 18.42 -10.92 -8.51
C SER A 142 17.46 -11.39 -9.62
N VAL A 143 16.15 -11.20 -9.44
CA VAL A 143 15.10 -11.69 -10.37
C VAL A 143 14.76 -10.65 -11.45
N GLY A 144 15.07 -9.38 -11.19
CA GLY A 144 14.81 -8.24 -12.07
C GLY A 144 13.43 -7.63 -11.87
N TYR A 145 13.33 -6.30 -12.02
CA TYR A 145 12.15 -5.52 -11.64
C TYR A 145 10.87 -5.94 -12.35
N LYS A 146 10.92 -6.21 -13.66
CA LYS A 146 9.73 -6.66 -14.42
C LYS A 146 9.17 -7.98 -13.87
N LYS A 147 10.05 -8.97 -13.69
CA LYS A 147 9.65 -10.30 -13.19
C LYS A 147 9.20 -10.22 -11.74
N GLY A 148 9.91 -9.47 -10.90
CA GLY A 148 9.53 -9.22 -9.50
C GLY A 148 8.13 -8.62 -9.37
N LEU A 149 7.82 -7.62 -10.21
CA LEU A 149 6.49 -6.98 -10.24
C LEU A 149 5.39 -7.97 -10.66
N ILE A 150 5.61 -8.73 -11.73
CA ILE A 150 4.66 -9.75 -12.22
C ILE A 150 4.42 -10.83 -11.17
N LEU A 151 5.49 -11.40 -10.60
CA LEU A 151 5.41 -12.45 -9.58
C LEU A 151 4.75 -11.94 -8.30
N GLY A 152 5.09 -10.72 -7.89
CA GLY A 152 4.45 -10.05 -6.76
C GLY A 152 2.96 -9.89 -6.95
N SER A 153 2.51 -9.36 -8.09
CA SER A 153 1.08 -9.22 -8.43
C SER A 153 0.34 -10.55 -8.44
N LEU A 154 0.95 -11.62 -8.97
CA LEU A 154 0.36 -12.96 -8.96
C LEU A 154 0.26 -13.54 -7.54
N LEU A 155 1.31 -13.39 -6.73
CA LEU A 155 1.29 -13.86 -5.35
C LEU A 155 0.28 -13.08 -4.50
N TYR A 156 0.14 -11.78 -4.76
CA TYR A 156 -0.87 -10.94 -4.13
C TYR A 156 -2.29 -11.43 -4.47
N SER A 157 -2.52 -11.77 -5.74
CA SER A 157 -3.77 -12.37 -6.23
C SER A 157 -4.08 -13.70 -5.53
N VAL A 158 -3.08 -14.58 -5.39
CA VAL A 158 -3.21 -15.87 -4.68
C VAL A 158 -3.58 -15.64 -3.21
N GLY A 159 -2.92 -14.69 -2.54
CA GLY A 159 -3.22 -14.34 -1.15
C GLY A 159 -4.67 -13.88 -0.95
N TYR A 160 -5.18 -13.04 -1.85
CA TYR A 160 -6.59 -12.64 -1.81
C TYR A 160 -7.54 -13.79 -2.12
N PHE A 161 -7.25 -14.59 -3.15
CA PHE A 161 -8.10 -15.72 -3.53
C PHE A 161 -8.24 -16.73 -2.37
N TYR A 162 -7.17 -16.93 -1.61
CA TYR A 162 -7.14 -17.83 -0.46
C TYR A 162 -8.20 -17.49 0.61
N PHE A 163 -8.58 -16.22 0.76
CA PHE A 163 -9.63 -15.83 1.71
C PHE A 163 -11.01 -16.43 1.41
N THR A 164 -11.24 -16.95 0.20
CA THR A 164 -12.41 -17.76 -0.14
C THR A 164 -12.62 -18.92 0.84
N PHE A 165 -11.52 -19.50 1.33
CA PHE A 165 -11.52 -20.68 2.20
C PHE A 165 -11.43 -20.32 3.69
N SER A 166 -11.29 -19.04 4.03
CA SER A 166 -11.04 -18.61 5.40
C SER A 166 -12.30 -18.62 6.26
N ARG A 167 -12.25 -19.36 7.37
CA ARG A 167 -13.37 -19.54 8.31
C ARG A 167 -13.05 -19.14 9.74
N ASN A 168 -11.77 -19.08 10.09
CA ASN A 168 -11.28 -18.74 11.42
C ASN A 168 -10.02 -17.87 11.31
N PHE A 169 -9.59 -17.33 12.45
CA PHE A 169 -8.44 -16.44 12.54
C PHE A 169 -7.17 -17.00 11.88
N VAL A 170 -6.88 -18.29 12.07
CA VAL A 170 -5.66 -18.92 11.53
C VAL A 170 -5.69 -18.92 10.01
N ASN A 171 -6.82 -19.25 9.38
CA ASN A 171 -6.93 -19.17 7.92
C ASN A 171 -6.78 -17.73 7.42
N PHE A 172 -7.35 -16.75 8.11
CA PHE A 172 -7.15 -15.34 7.77
C PHE A 172 -5.67 -14.94 7.89
N ALA A 173 -4.99 -15.34 8.97
CA ALA A 173 -3.58 -15.05 9.17
C ALA A 173 -2.71 -15.65 8.05
N VAL A 174 -2.98 -16.88 7.61
CA VAL A 174 -2.27 -17.50 6.47
C VAL A 174 -2.51 -16.70 5.17
N GLY A 175 -3.74 -16.27 4.91
CA GLY A 175 -4.05 -15.42 3.76
C GLY A 175 -3.29 -14.09 3.79
N VAL A 176 -3.21 -13.47 4.97
CA VAL A 176 -2.43 -12.24 5.18
C VAL A 176 -0.94 -12.48 4.96
N VAL A 177 -0.38 -13.60 5.42
CA VAL A 177 1.02 -13.93 5.14
C VAL A 177 1.26 -14.03 3.63
N LEU A 178 0.41 -14.76 2.91
CA LEU A 178 0.52 -14.93 1.46
C LEU A 178 0.41 -13.62 0.68
N LEU A 179 -0.60 -12.79 1.00
CA LEU A 179 -0.77 -11.50 0.31
C LEU A 179 0.40 -10.56 0.60
N THR A 180 0.92 -10.56 1.84
CA THR A 180 2.02 -9.67 2.26
C THR A 180 3.31 -10.00 1.51
N LEU A 181 3.57 -11.28 1.22
CA LEU A 181 4.71 -11.66 0.38
C LEU A 181 4.61 -11.07 -1.03
N GLY A 182 3.42 -11.08 -1.63
CA GLY A 182 3.16 -10.47 -2.93
C GLY A 182 3.29 -8.95 -2.89
N GLU A 183 2.75 -8.33 -1.84
CA GLU A 183 2.86 -6.90 -1.56
C GLU A 183 4.32 -6.43 -1.48
N MET A 184 5.14 -7.09 -0.66
CA MET A 184 6.55 -6.74 -0.44
C MET A 184 7.38 -6.85 -1.72
N LEU A 185 6.99 -7.71 -2.66
CA LEU A 185 7.63 -7.85 -3.97
C LEU A 185 7.21 -6.71 -4.92
N ALA A 186 5.92 -6.43 -5.01
CA ALA A 186 5.38 -5.55 -6.05
C ALA A 186 5.38 -4.06 -5.67
N MET A 187 4.96 -3.71 -4.44
CA MET A 187 4.71 -2.31 -4.06
C MET A 187 5.97 -1.42 -4.10
N PRO A 188 7.14 -1.85 -3.59
CA PRO A 188 8.34 -1.02 -3.65
C PRO A 188 8.81 -0.75 -5.09
N LEU A 189 8.51 -1.66 -6.01
CA LEU A 189 8.90 -1.54 -7.41
C LEU A 189 8.13 -0.44 -8.14
N LEU A 190 6.92 -0.09 -7.69
CA LEU A 190 6.10 0.93 -8.34
C LEU A 190 6.80 2.29 -8.38
N THR A 191 7.33 2.71 -7.23
CA THR A 191 8.10 3.96 -7.10
C THR A 191 9.43 3.88 -7.83
N THR A 192 10.15 2.75 -7.73
CA THR A 192 11.44 2.55 -8.41
C THR A 192 11.31 2.63 -9.92
N ILE A 193 10.32 1.93 -10.50
CA ILE A 193 10.08 1.90 -11.94
C ILE A 193 9.57 3.26 -12.43
N THR A 194 8.66 3.90 -11.68
CA THR A 194 8.20 5.27 -11.99
C THR A 194 9.37 6.24 -12.07
N SER A 195 10.27 6.16 -11.08
CA SER A 195 11.46 6.99 -11.03
C SER A 195 12.42 6.72 -12.19
N ALA A 196 12.55 5.48 -12.63
CA ALA A 196 13.43 5.11 -13.75
C ALA A 196 12.83 5.50 -15.11
N MET A 197 11.50 5.48 -15.25
CA MET A 197 10.80 5.90 -16.47
C MET A 197 10.69 7.41 -16.63
N ALA A 198 10.95 8.18 -15.57
CA ALA A 198 10.80 9.62 -15.58
C ALA A 198 12.04 10.31 -16.18
N PRO A 199 11.86 11.28 -17.10
CA PRO A 199 12.94 12.18 -17.50
C PRO A 199 13.52 12.91 -16.28
N GLU A 200 14.83 13.18 -16.28
CA GLU A 200 15.52 13.82 -15.16
C GLU A 200 14.87 15.15 -14.73
N ASP A 201 14.43 15.96 -15.71
CA ASP A 201 13.78 17.26 -15.47
C ASP A 201 12.29 17.15 -15.07
N LYS A 202 11.71 15.95 -15.05
CA LYS A 202 10.26 15.71 -14.82
C LYS A 202 9.98 14.63 -13.76
N ARG A 203 10.99 14.19 -13.02
CA ARG A 203 10.84 13.17 -11.96
C ARG A 203 9.73 13.49 -10.96
N GLY A 204 9.63 14.75 -10.53
CA GLY A 204 8.58 15.22 -9.63
C GLY A 204 7.16 15.05 -10.20
N LEU A 205 6.97 15.32 -11.49
CA LEU A 205 5.68 15.12 -12.17
C LEU A 205 5.27 13.64 -12.20
N TYR A 206 6.22 12.74 -12.52
CA TYR A 206 5.94 11.31 -12.62
C TYR A 206 5.63 10.67 -11.26
N ILE A 207 6.40 11.02 -10.23
CA ILE A 207 6.15 10.58 -8.85
C ILE A 207 4.83 11.18 -8.33
N GLY A 208 4.53 12.44 -8.65
CA GLY A 208 3.24 13.06 -8.33
C GLY A 208 2.07 12.36 -9.01
N PHE A 209 2.22 11.95 -10.27
CA PHE A 209 1.20 11.20 -11.01
C PHE A 209 0.99 9.80 -10.40
N LEU A 210 2.06 9.11 -10.00
CA LEU A 210 1.95 7.86 -9.25
C LEU A 210 1.15 8.05 -7.95
N GLY A 211 1.49 9.07 -7.16
CA GLY A 211 0.76 9.38 -5.92
C GLY A 211 -0.72 9.72 -6.15
N PHE A 212 -1.04 10.45 -7.23
CA PHE A 212 -2.43 10.70 -7.63
C PHE A 212 -3.18 9.39 -7.92
N ILE A 213 -2.55 8.46 -8.65
CA ILE A 213 -3.15 7.17 -9.02
C ILE A 213 -3.32 6.27 -7.79
N GLU A 214 -2.35 6.24 -6.89
CA GLU A 214 -2.47 5.53 -5.61
C GLU A 214 -3.62 6.11 -4.79
N GLY A 215 -3.70 7.44 -4.63
CA GLY A 215 -4.80 8.10 -3.92
C GLY A 215 -6.17 7.77 -4.52
N LEU A 216 -6.27 7.78 -5.86
CA LEU A 216 -7.51 7.38 -6.55
C LEU A 216 -7.84 5.90 -6.27
N SER A 217 -6.85 5.02 -6.27
CA SER A 217 -7.03 3.60 -5.97
C SER A 217 -7.55 3.40 -4.54
N TRP A 218 -6.99 4.13 -3.58
CA TRP A 218 -7.42 4.11 -2.18
C TRP A 218 -8.85 4.60 -1.98
N ALA A 219 -9.30 5.58 -2.77
CA ALA A 219 -10.68 6.05 -2.73
C ALA A 219 -11.67 5.05 -3.37
N VAL A 220 -11.28 4.41 -4.48
CA VAL A 220 -12.14 3.51 -5.25
C VAL A 220 -12.22 2.10 -4.62
N ALA A 221 -11.14 1.63 -3.99
CA ALA A 221 -11.06 0.27 -3.46
C ALA A 221 -12.17 -0.07 -2.43
N PRO A 222 -12.45 0.75 -1.40
CA PRO A 222 -13.52 0.46 -0.44
C PRO A 222 -14.91 0.43 -1.07
N PHE A 223 -15.15 1.24 -2.12
CA PHE A 223 -16.42 1.23 -2.83
C PHE A 223 -16.65 -0.11 -3.54
N ILE A 224 -15.66 -0.58 -4.32
CA ILE A 224 -15.71 -1.89 -4.96
C ILE A 224 -15.87 -2.99 -3.91
N GLY A 225 -15.08 -2.92 -2.84
CA GLY A 225 -15.11 -3.85 -1.72
C GLY A 225 -16.47 -3.96 -1.04
N GLY A 226 -17.08 -2.82 -0.71
CA GLY A 226 -18.40 -2.73 -0.10
C GLY A 226 -19.48 -3.33 -0.99
N VAL A 227 -19.51 -2.98 -2.28
CA VAL A 227 -20.48 -3.55 -3.24
C VAL A 227 -20.32 -5.07 -3.35
N LEU A 228 -19.10 -5.58 -3.42
CA LEU A 228 -18.85 -7.02 -3.47
C LEU A 228 -19.34 -7.72 -2.20
N ILE A 229 -19.12 -7.12 -1.04
CA ILE A 229 -19.60 -7.64 0.24
C ILE A 229 -21.13 -7.67 0.28
N ASP A 230 -21.79 -6.57 -0.06
CA ASP A 230 -23.25 -6.45 -0.01
C ASP A 230 -23.95 -7.47 -0.92
N MET A 231 -23.40 -7.68 -2.13
CA MET A 231 -23.97 -8.60 -3.11
C MET A 231 -23.62 -10.07 -2.84
N PHE A 232 -22.41 -10.35 -2.37
CA PHE A 232 -21.83 -11.70 -2.45
C PHE A 232 -21.32 -12.23 -1.11
N LEU A 233 -21.75 -11.68 0.04
CA LEU A 233 -21.31 -12.13 1.38
C LEU A 233 -21.45 -13.65 1.60
N LYS A 234 -22.51 -14.25 1.03
CA LYS A 234 -22.80 -15.69 1.12
C LYS A 234 -21.97 -16.54 0.15
N THR A 235 -21.32 -15.93 -0.83
CA THR A 235 -20.54 -16.58 -1.90
C THR A 235 -19.11 -16.00 -1.93
N PRO A 236 -18.25 -16.37 -0.96
CA PRO A 236 -16.91 -15.79 -0.80
C PRO A 236 -16.02 -15.81 -2.05
N ILE A 237 -16.18 -16.85 -2.88
CA ILE A 237 -15.44 -17.02 -4.13
C ILE A 237 -15.68 -15.85 -5.11
N LEU A 238 -16.88 -15.26 -5.12
CA LEU A 238 -17.19 -14.13 -6.00
C LEU A 238 -16.54 -12.84 -5.50
N ILE A 239 -16.43 -12.65 -4.18
CA ILE A 239 -15.72 -11.51 -3.59
C ILE A 239 -14.22 -11.65 -3.89
N TRP A 240 -13.62 -12.72 -3.39
CA TRP A 240 -12.18 -12.88 -3.38
C TRP A 240 -11.62 -13.29 -4.75
N GLY A 241 -12.41 -13.97 -5.58
CA GLY A 241 -12.08 -14.22 -6.99
C GLY A 241 -12.07 -12.94 -7.81
N THR A 242 -13.04 -12.03 -7.59
CA THR A 242 -13.04 -10.72 -8.26
C THR A 242 -11.85 -9.89 -7.82
N VAL A 243 -11.58 -9.79 -6.51
CA VAL A 243 -10.40 -9.08 -5.99
C VAL A 243 -9.11 -9.69 -6.55
N ALA A 244 -8.96 -11.02 -6.51
CA ALA A 244 -7.80 -11.71 -7.07
C ALA A 244 -7.61 -11.43 -8.57
N SER A 245 -8.69 -11.29 -9.34
CA SER A 245 -8.61 -10.98 -10.77
C SER A 245 -7.90 -9.66 -11.06
N PHE A 246 -7.92 -8.68 -10.14
CA PHE A 246 -7.19 -7.42 -10.30
C PHE A 246 -5.68 -7.66 -10.33
N GLY A 247 -5.15 -8.51 -9.44
CA GLY A 247 -3.72 -8.87 -9.46
C GLY A 247 -3.32 -9.60 -10.74
N LEU A 248 -4.18 -10.48 -11.26
CA LEU A 248 -3.95 -11.16 -12.55
C LEU A 248 -3.95 -10.15 -13.71
N LEU A 249 -4.95 -9.27 -13.76
CA LEU A 249 -5.08 -8.26 -14.80
C LEU A 249 -3.90 -7.29 -14.79
N SER A 250 -3.49 -6.84 -13.60
CA SER A 250 -2.31 -6.00 -13.43
C SER A 250 -1.03 -6.70 -13.92
N SER A 251 -0.85 -7.98 -13.57
CA SER A 251 0.26 -8.80 -14.06
C SER A 251 0.31 -8.88 -15.59
N LEU A 252 -0.85 -9.12 -16.25
CA LEU A 252 -0.96 -9.12 -17.70
C LEU A 252 -0.64 -7.76 -18.34
N ILE A 253 -0.99 -6.66 -17.68
CA ILE A 253 -0.65 -5.30 -18.13
C ILE A 253 0.85 -5.08 -18.01
N PHE A 254 1.47 -5.46 -16.90
CA PHE A 254 2.93 -5.33 -16.69
C PHE A 254 3.76 -6.15 -17.67
N MET A 255 3.23 -7.27 -18.19
CA MET A 255 3.89 -7.99 -19.28
C MET A 255 4.05 -7.14 -20.55
N LYS A 256 3.09 -6.24 -20.84
CA LYS A 256 3.10 -5.35 -22.00
C LYS A 256 4.00 -4.13 -21.82
N VAL A 257 4.39 -3.81 -20.59
CA VAL A 257 5.31 -2.71 -20.29
C VAL A 257 6.71 -3.06 -20.80
N LYS A 258 7.31 -2.13 -21.54
CA LYS A 258 8.70 -2.22 -22.02
C LYS A 258 9.62 -1.64 -20.96
N PHE A 259 10.53 -2.47 -20.47
CA PHE A 259 11.58 -2.05 -19.56
C PHE A 259 12.85 -1.98 -20.42
N ASN A 260 13.20 -0.78 -20.86
CA ASN A 260 14.45 -0.50 -21.57
C ASN A 260 15.49 0.00 -20.56
#